data_AF-A0A660VVN0-F1
#
_entry.id   AF-A0A660VVN0-F1
#
_cell.length_a   1.000
_cell.length_b   1.000
_cell.length_c   1.000
_cell.angle_alpha   90.00
_cell.angle_beta   90.00
_cell.angle_gamma   90.00
#
_symmetry.space_group_name_H-M   'P 1'
#
loop_
_entity.id
_entity.type
_entity.pdbx_description
1 polymer ?
#
loop_
_entity_poly.entity_id
_entity_poly.type
_entity_poly.pdbx_seq_one_letter_code
_entity_poly.pdbx_strand_id
1 'polypeptide(L)'
;MKNMRIVGGLALIAALAMGPSLAAQTYSGVGPEYVGSDACKQCHEAKWNDHRVSGHPFKLHKRSEVDTWSVPLPSGYDWDDISYVIGGHSYKIRFMDLDGYIITESPTGEPGNNQYNIATGEWVDYHAGEVGKPYDCGSCHTTGFSPEGNQDGLEGIHGTWQFEGIQCEECHGAGGDHINAPSSANIILDDSAAACGACHVRGDPFTEIPAKGGYVKHHEQYNEFLASPHADLSCGSCHDAHKKSEFSITTQCVDCHEGYADVKKAFKGLGKKHVDFGLGCKDCHMPYMGKSAVAFNKYQGDVRSHLFDISTDKNDEPFTEDGSSATGVLTGEWVCLGCHENFRNKFAAADLKALAKGKPLKSVTWARKSLKKIHKPIKK
;
A
#
# COMPACT_ATOMS: atom_id res chain seq x y z
N MET A 1 59.29 57.02 -17.15
CA MET A 1 60.16 56.63 -18.27
C MET A 1 59.84 55.16 -18.59
N LYS A 2 59.25 54.73 -19.70
CA LYS A 2 59.23 55.22 -21.09
C LYS A 2 57.83 55.01 -21.74
N ASN A 3 57.41 56.07 -22.42
CA ASN A 3 56.49 56.28 -23.55
C ASN A 3 56.16 55.04 -24.42
N MET A 4 54.88 54.71 -24.69
CA MET A 4 53.92 55.33 -25.64
C MET A 4 54.00 54.72 -27.04
N ARG A 5 52.86 54.24 -27.58
CA ARG A 5 52.37 54.55 -28.94
C ARG A 5 50.97 54.00 -29.20
N ILE A 6 50.08 54.93 -29.53
CA ILE A 6 48.76 54.75 -30.13
C ILE A 6 48.93 54.78 -31.65
N VAL A 7 48.27 53.88 -32.36
CA VAL A 7 47.81 53.99 -33.76
C VAL A 7 46.48 53.22 -33.77
N GLY A 8 45.29 53.75 -34.08
CA GLY A 8 44.96 54.87 -34.95
C GLY A 8 44.48 54.32 -36.30
N GLY A 9 43.31 53.68 -36.35
CA GLY A 9 42.71 53.17 -37.58
C GLY A 9 41.19 53.27 -37.53
N LEU A 10 40.64 54.24 -38.27
CA LEU A 10 39.21 54.39 -38.56
C LEU A 10 38.77 53.32 -39.58
N ALA A 11 37.63 52.68 -39.33
CA ALA A 11 36.74 52.20 -40.39
C ALA A 11 35.28 52.34 -39.93
N LEU A 12 34.53 53.16 -40.67
CA LEU A 12 33.08 53.32 -40.61
C LEU A 12 32.37 51.96 -40.72
N ILE A 13 31.45 51.66 -39.82
CA ILE A 13 30.27 50.83 -40.15
C ILE A 13 29.03 51.49 -39.52
N ALA A 14 28.01 51.62 -40.35
CA ALA A 14 26.78 52.37 -40.15
C ALA A 14 25.97 51.91 -38.92
N ALA A 15 25.40 52.89 -38.22
CA ALA A 15 24.39 52.67 -37.22
C ALA A 15 23.08 52.21 -37.89
N LEU A 16 22.71 50.95 -37.70
CA LEU A 16 21.31 50.51 -37.73
C LEU A 16 20.83 50.40 -36.29
N ALA A 17 19.97 51.34 -35.89
CA ALA A 17 19.16 51.22 -34.70
C ALA A 17 18.09 50.15 -34.94
N MET A 18 18.25 48.99 -34.31
CA MET A 18 17.17 48.03 -34.07
C MET A 18 17.32 47.55 -32.64
N GLY A 19 16.44 48.04 -31.76
CA GLY A 19 16.38 47.60 -30.38
C GLY A 19 16.12 46.09 -30.32
N PRO A 20 16.63 45.37 -29.30
CA PRO A 20 16.21 44.01 -29.09
C PRO A 20 14.77 44.04 -28.60
N SER A 21 13.83 43.83 -29.53
CA SER A 21 12.54 43.25 -29.18
C SER A 21 12.83 41.91 -28.51
N LEU A 22 12.74 41.86 -27.19
CA LEU A 22 12.47 40.61 -26.49
C LEU A 22 11.09 40.15 -26.99
N ALA A 23 11.10 39.33 -28.04
CA ALA A 23 9.99 38.45 -28.29
C ALA A 23 9.89 37.53 -27.08
N ALA A 24 8.95 37.85 -26.18
CA ALA A 24 8.49 36.92 -25.17
C ALA A 24 7.98 35.69 -25.92
N GLN A 25 8.80 34.66 -25.99
CA GLN A 25 8.39 33.36 -26.47
C GLN A 25 7.46 32.82 -25.39
N THR A 26 6.17 33.06 -25.58
CA THR A 26 5.12 32.38 -24.85
C THR A 26 5.23 30.91 -25.21
N TYR A 27 6.02 30.15 -24.45
CA TYR A 27 5.77 28.73 -24.31
C TYR A 27 4.38 28.63 -23.70
N SER A 28 3.39 28.39 -24.57
CA SER A 28 2.12 27.83 -24.16
C SER A 28 2.45 26.50 -23.48
N GLY A 29 2.59 26.55 -22.16
CA GLY A 29 2.80 25.39 -21.31
C GLY A 29 1.59 24.50 -21.43
N VAL A 30 1.68 23.50 -22.31
CA VAL A 30 0.84 22.32 -22.23
C VAL A 30 1.21 21.68 -20.89
N GLY A 31 0.22 21.42 -20.03
CA GLY A 31 0.46 20.71 -18.77
C GLY A 31 1.10 19.34 -19.02
N PRO A 32 1.54 18.65 -17.97
CA PRO A 32 2.08 17.30 -18.10
C PRO A 32 1.09 16.40 -18.84
N GLU A 33 1.52 15.82 -19.97
CA GLU A 33 0.68 14.97 -20.82
C GLU A 33 0.76 13.51 -20.36
N TYR A 34 -0.35 13.03 -19.79
CA TYR A 34 -0.55 11.63 -19.42
C TYR A 34 -1.00 10.83 -20.65
N VAL A 35 -0.30 9.74 -20.94
CA VAL A 35 -0.45 8.96 -22.19
C VAL A 35 -1.02 7.55 -21.96
N GLY A 36 -1.10 7.12 -20.70
CA GLY A 36 -1.67 5.85 -20.29
C GLY A 36 -0.72 4.66 -20.43
N SER A 37 -0.94 3.64 -19.61
CA SER A 37 -0.08 2.44 -19.52
C SER A 37 0.10 1.71 -20.86
N ASP A 38 -0.92 1.70 -21.73
CA ASP A 38 -0.86 1.01 -23.02
C ASP A 38 0.18 1.62 -23.97
N ALA A 39 0.41 2.92 -23.87
CA ALA A 39 1.44 3.59 -24.66
C ALA A 39 2.85 3.12 -24.25
N CYS A 40 3.05 2.75 -22.98
CA CYS A 40 4.31 2.21 -22.45
C CYS A 40 4.62 0.80 -22.98
N LYS A 41 3.59 0.02 -23.35
CA LYS A 41 3.72 -1.40 -23.76
C LYS A 41 4.68 -1.57 -24.95
N GLN A 42 4.70 -0.62 -25.88
CA GLN A 42 5.49 -0.73 -27.11
C GLN A 42 7.01 -0.88 -26.85
N CYS A 43 7.50 -0.27 -25.77
CA CYS A 43 8.91 -0.34 -25.37
C CYS A 43 9.13 -1.18 -24.09
N HIS A 44 8.12 -1.30 -23.23
CA HIS A 44 8.21 -1.95 -21.91
C HIS A 44 7.21 -3.10 -21.74
N GLU A 45 7.04 -3.93 -22.78
CA GLU A 45 6.05 -5.00 -22.83
C GLU A 45 6.08 -5.93 -21.61
N ALA A 46 7.27 -6.37 -21.17
CA ALA A 46 7.39 -7.26 -20.02
C ALA A 46 6.87 -6.64 -18.71
N LYS A 47 7.26 -5.38 -18.44
CA LYS A 47 6.81 -4.63 -17.26
C LYS A 47 5.31 -4.35 -17.33
N TRP A 48 4.80 -3.98 -18.51
CA TRP A 48 3.37 -3.76 -18.72
C TRP A 48 2.56 -5.05 -18.49
N ASN A 49 3.03 -6.19 -19.00
CA ASN A 49 2.39 -7.49 -18.81
C ASN A 49 2.35 -7.92 -17.34
N ASP A 50 3.42 -7.71 -16.59
CA ASP A 50 3.46 -8.00 -15.17
C ASP A 50 2.56 -7.01 -14.39
N HIS A 51 2.60 -5.73 -14.74
CA HIS A 51 1.90 -4.66 -14.00
C HIS A 51 0.40 -4.75 -14.15
N ARG A 52 -0.09 -4.99 -15.37
CA ARG A 52 -1.53 -5.06 -15.66
C ARG A 52 -2.26 -6.18 -14.92
N VAL A 53 -1.53 -7.18 -14.41
CA VAL A 53 -2.08 -8.29 -13.62
C VAL A 53 -1.74 -8.18 -12.13
N SER A 54 -1.17 -7.05 -11.71
CA SER A 54 -0.97 -6.71 -10.30
C SER A 54 -2.23 -6.08 -9.70
N GLY A 55 -2.23 -5.85 -8.39
CA GLY A 55 -3.35 -5.18 -7.72
C GLY A 55 -3.41 -3.66 -7.91
N HIS A 56 -2.37 -3.02 -8.46
CA HIS A 56 -2.29 -1.56 -8.62
C HIS A 56 -3.32 -1.00 -9.62
N PRO A 57 -3.46 -1.54 -10.84
CA PRO A 57 -4.51 -1.10 -11.77
C PRO A 57 -5.92 -1.32 -11.23
N PHE A 58 -6.11 -2.28 -10.31
CA PHE A 58 -7.41 -2.73 -9.83
C PHE A 58 -7.98 -1.89 -8.68
N LYS A 59 -7.40 -0.73 -8.37
CA LYS A 59 -7.91 0.12 -7.28
C LYS A 59 -9.22 0.80 -7.62
N LEU A 60 -9.43 1.11 -8.89
CA LEU A 60 -10.65 1.71 -9.39
C LEU A 60 -10.84 1.28 -10.85
N HIS A 61 -12.10 1.01 -11.22
CA HIS A 61 -12.48 0.75 -12.60
C HIS A 61 -13.82 1.38 -12.92
N LYS A 62 -13.98 1.83 -14.16
CA LYS A 62 -15.30 2.17 -14.69
C LYS A 62 -16.13 0.91 -14.86
N ARG A 63 -17.44 1.03 -14.67
CA ARG A 63 -18.41 -0.04 -14.93
C ARG A 63 -18.18 -0.73 -16.29
N SER A 64 -17.93 0.05 -17.34
CA SER A 64 -17.74 -0.42 -18.72
C SER A 64 -16.49 -1.28 -18.93
N GLU A 65 -15.53 -1.26 -17.99
CA GLU A 65 -14.29 -2.02 -18.10
C GLU A 65 -14.40 -3.41 -17.44
N VAL A 66 -15.40 -3.57 -16.58
CA VAL A 66 -15.55 -4.71 -15.68
C VAL A 66 -16.92 -5.37 -15.80
N ASP A 67 -17.63 -5.11 -16.89
CA ASP A 67 -18.93 -5.72 -17.19
C ASP A 67 -18.91 -7.20 -17.47
N THR A 68 -17.76 -7.68 -17.87
CA THR A 68 -17.47 -9.11 -18.03
C THR A 68 -16.92 -9.75 -16.76
N TRP A 69 -16.59 -8.97 -15.72
CA TRP A 69 -16.08 -9.54 -14.48
C TRP A 69 -17.21 -10.30 -13.79
N SER A 70 -16.95 -11.54 -13.39
CA SER A 70 -17.88 -12.35 -12.60
C SER A 70 -17.85 -11.91 -11.13
N VAL A 71 -18.16 -10.64 -10.89
CA VAL A 71 -18.18 -10.01 -9.57
C VAL A 71 -19.62 -9.93 -9.06
N PRO A 72 -19.90 -10.37 -7.83
CA PRO A 72 -21.24 -10.24 -7.26
C PRO A 72 -21.54 -8.78 -6.94
N LEU A 73 -22.79 -8.36 -7.17
CA LEU A 73 -23.29 -7.04 -6.82
C LEU A 73 -23.95 -7.01 -5.43
N PRO A 74 -23.99 -5.83 -4.78
CA PRO A 74 -24.75 -5.66 -3.56
C PRO A 74 -26.22 -6.02 -3.80
N SER A 75 -26.89 -6.52 -2.76
CA SER A 75 -28.27 -7.00 -2.90
C SER A 75 -29.20 -5.90 -3.41
N GLY A 76 -29.91 -6.19 -4.51
CA GLY A 76 -30.89 -5.28 -5.12
C GLY A 76 -30.32 -4.33 -6.17
N TYR A 77 -29.00 -4.30 -6.37
CA TYR A 77 -28.37 -3.54 -7.45
C TYR A 77 -28.18 -4.42 -8.70
N ASP A 78 -28.41 -3.80 -9.84
CA ASP A 78 -27.98 -4.31 -11.14
C ASP A 78 -26.80 -3.49 -11.66
N TRP A 79 -26.14 -4.01 -12.67
CA TRP A 79 -24.98 -3.37 -13.26
C TRP A 79 -25.29 -2.02 -13.93
N ASP A 80 -26.55 -1.77 -14.27
CA ASP A 80 -27.03 -0.49 -14.80
C ASP A 80 -27.12 0.59 -13.71
N ASP A 81 -27.01 0.22 -12.43
CA ASP A 81 -27.02 1.12 -11.28
C ASP A 81 -25.61 1.53 -10.83
N ILE A 82 -24.56 1.01 -11.47
CA ILE A 82 -23.17 1.14 -11.02
C ILE A 82 -22.38 2.05 -11.97
N SER A 83 -21.72 3.07 -11.43
CA SER A 83 -20.76 3.90 -12.20
C SER A 83 -19.33 3.35 -12.14
N TYR A 84 -18.87 2.98 -10.93
CA TYR A 84 -17.51 2.54 -10.66
C TYR A 84 -17.44 1.34 -9.71
N VAL A 85 -16.37 0.55 -9.87
CA VAL A 85 -15.99 -0.55 -8.98
C VAL A 85 -14.68 -0.19 -8.28
N ILE A 86 -14.68 -0.28 -6.95
CA ILE A 86 -13.53 0.03 -6.08
C ILE A 86 -12.90 -1.29 -5.61
N GLY A 87 -11.66 -1.54 -6.00
CA GLY A 87 -10.99 -2.82 -5.74
C GLY A 87 -11.37 -3.89 -6.77
N GLY A 88 -11.31 -5.16 -6.38
CA GLY A 88 -11.59 -6.29 -7.29
C GLY A 88 -10.51 -7.36 -7.38
N HIS A 89 -9.27 -7.06 -6.99
CA HIS A 89 -8.14 -7.99 -7.20
C HIS A 89 -7.93 -9.01 -6.06
N SER A 90 -7.70 -8.54 -4.82
CA SER A 90 -7.23 -9.44 -3.74
C SER A 90 -8.07 -9.47 -2.46
N TYR A 91 -8.61 -8.33 -2.04
CA TYR A 91 -9.14 -8.20 -0.67
C TYR A 91 -10.66 -8.04 -0.65
N LYS A 92 -11.14 -6.99 -1.29
CA LYS A 92 -12.52 -6.55 -1.20
C LYS A 92 -12.94 -5.78 -2.44
N ILE A 93 -14.26 -5.71 -2.62
CA ILE A 93 -14.92 -4.98 -3.70
C ILE A 93 -16.00 -4.11 -3.09
N ARG A 94 -16.10 -2.87 -3.57
CA ARG A 94 -17.19 -1.94 -3.28
C ARG A 94 -17.60 -1.25 -4.57
N PHE A 95 -18.71 -0.54 -4.55
CA PHE A 95 -19.34 0.01 -5.73
C PHE A 95 -19.77 1.45 -5.49
N MET A 96 -19.83 2.24 -6.56
CA MET A 96 -20.45 3.55 -6.56
C MET A 96 -21.74 3.53 -7.36
N ASP A 97 -22.73 4.30 -6.92
CA ASP A 97 -23.98 4.52 -7.65
C ASP A 97 -23.78 5.45 -8.86
N LEU A 98 -24.84 5.73 -9.60
CA LEU A 98 -24.79 6.58 -10.81
C LEU A 98 -24.46 8.05 -10.53
N ASP A 99 -24.59 8.52 -9.29
CA ASP A 99 -24.22 9.88 -8.88
C ASP A 99 -22.78 9.93 -8.32
N GLY A 100 -22.09 8.78 -8.25
CA GLY A 100 -20.69 8.66 -7.83
C GLY A 100 -20.51 8.49 -6.32
N TYR A 101 -21.58 8.30 -5.54
CA TYR A 101 -21.47 8.01 -4.12
C TYR A 101 -21.17 6.53 -3.90
N ILE A 102 -20.36 6.23 -2.87
CA ILE A 102 -20.13 4.85 -2.46
C ILE A 102 -21.44 4.27 -1.94
N ILE A 103 -21.84 3.13 -2.49
CA ILE A 103 -23.06 2.43 -2.07
C ILE A 103 -22.87 1.94 -0.63
N THR A 104 -23.75 2.40 0.26
CA THR A 104 -23.75 2.08 1.70
C THR A 104 -25.05 1.45 2.19
N GLU A 105 -26.08 1.44 1.35
CA GLU A 105 -27.43 0.94 1.60
C GLU A 105 -28.00 0.27 0.34
N SER A 106 -29.06 -0.53 0.46
CA SER A 106 -29.79 -1.07 -0.69
C SER A 106 -30.58 0.03 -1.41
N PRO A 107 -31.10 -0.21 -2.63
CA PRO A 107 -31.98 0.75 -3.30
C PRO A 107 -33.29 1.04 -2.56
N THR A 108 -33.64 0.19 -1.58
CA THR A 108 -34.80 0.38 -0.70
C THR A 108 -34.44 1.01 0.65
N GLY A 109 -33.19 1.43 0.86
CA GLY A 109 -32.70 2.06 2.09
C GLY A 109 -32.37 1.09 3.23
N GLU A 110 -32.21 -0.21 2.95
CA GLU A 110 -31.75 -1.16 3.97
C GLU A 110 -30.23 -1.00 4.16
N PRO A 111 -29.72 -0.76 5.38
CA PRO A 111 -28.30 -0.50 5.59
C PRO A 111 -27.46 -1.77 5.40
N GLY A 112 -26.25 -1.61 4.82
CA GLY A 112 -25.20 -2.62 4.89
C GLY A 112 -25.06 -3.55 3.68
N ASN A 113 -24.36 -4.68 3.87
CA ASN A 113 -24.05 -5.69 2.82
C ASN A 113 -23.49 -5.09 1.52
N ASN A 114 -22.56 -4.16 1.66
CA ASN A 114 -22.11 -3.29 0.57
C ASN A 114 -20.60 -3.44 0.25
N GLN A 115 -19.89 -4.26 1.03
CA GLN A 115 -18.53 -4.68 0.74
C GLN A 115 -18.48 -6.20 0.59
N TYR A 116 -17.99 -6.67 -0.54
CA TYR A 116 -17.73 -8.07 -0.77
C TYR A 116 -16.29 -8.42 -0.41
N ASN A 117 -16.09 -9.38 0.50
CA ASN A 117 -14.76 -9.87 0.87
C ASN A 117 -14.38 -11.08 -0.01
N ILE A 118 -13.39 -10.90 -0.88
CA ILE A 118 -13.01 -11.90 -1.90
C ILE A 118 -12.57 -13.23 -1.25
N ALA A 119 -11.82 -13.17 -0.15
CA ALA A 119 -11.27 -14.35 0.50
C ALA A 119 -12.33 -15.26 1.15
N THR A 120 -13.44 -14.71 1.64
CA THR A 120 -14.50 -15.48 2.33
C THR A 120 -15.78 -15.61 1.51
N GLY A 121 -15.95 -14.78 0.49
CA GLY A 121 -17.19 -14.69 -0.29
C GLY A 121 -18.34 -14.05 0.47
N GLU A 122 -18.06 -13.37 1.57
CA GLU A 122 -19.07 -12.76 2.45
C GLU A 122 -19.28 -11.28 2.12
N TRP A 123 -20.53 -10.86 2.22
CA TRP A 123 -20.90 -9.45 2.27
C TRP A 123 -20.80 -8.95 3.70
N VAL A 124 -20.18 -7.77 3.87
CA VAL A 124 -20.04 -7.09 5.16
C VAL A 124 -20.34 -5.61 5.02
N ASP A 125 -20.48 -4.94 6.16
CA ASP A 125 -20.79 -3.52 6.22
C ASP A 125 -19.55 -2.64 6.08
N TYR A 126 -19.66 -1.66 5.19
CA TYR A 126 -18.82 -0.48 5.10
C TYR A 126 -19.73 0.75 5.17
N HIS A 127 -19.61 1.54 6.24
CA HIS A 127 -20.43 2.75 6.46
C HIS A 127 -21.94 2.51 6.28
N ALA A 128 -22.46 1.37 6.77
CA ALA A 128 -23.84 0.95 6.56
C ALA A 128 -24.86 2.05 6.94
N GLY A 129 -25.72 2.41 5.99
CA GLY A 129 -26.76 3.44 6.15
C GLY A 129 -26.26 4.90 6.11
N GLU A 130 -25.00 5.15 5.80
CA GLU A 130 -24.48 6.51 5.58
C GLU A 130 -24.90 6.99 4.18
N VAL A 131 -26.02 7.72 4.11
CA VAL A 131 -26.55 8.29 2.87
C VAL A 131 -25.54 9.27 2.25
N GLY A 132 -25.33 9.16 0.95
CA GLY A 132 -24.48 10.09 0.19
C GLY A 132 -23.00 10.03 0.60
N LYS A 133 -22.47 8.82 0.85
CA LYS A 133 -21.05 8.63 1.17
C LYS A 133 -20.17 9.04 -0.01
N PRO A 134 -19.42 10.16 0.05
CA PRO A 134 -18.61 10.58 -1.08
C PRO A 134 -17.43 9.64 -1.29
N TYR A 135 -16.98 9.54 -2.55
CA TYR A 135 -15.70 8.95 -2.91
C TYR A 135 -14.60 10.01 -2.86
N ASP A 136 -13.80 9.96 -1.80
CA ASP A 136 -12.66 10.85 -1.55
C ASP A 136 -11.31 10.10 -1.61
N CYS A 137 -11.30 8.92 -2.23
CA CYS A 137 -10.14 8.02 -2.23
C CYS A 137 -9.24 8.19 -3.47
N GLY A 138 -9.56 9.14 -4.37
CA GLY A 138 -8.92 9.29 -5.68
C GLY A 138 -7.39 9.46 -5.61
N SER A 139 -6.89 10.23 -4.63
CA SER A 139 -5.45 10.48 -4.46
C SER A 139 -4.59 9.23 -4.29
N CYS A 140 -5.18 8.10 -3.83
CA CYS A 140 -4.45 6.85 -3.64
C CYS A 140 -4.93 5.72 -4.56
N HIS A 141 -5.96 5.96 -5.38
CA HIS A 141 -6.64 4.92 -6.16
C HIS A 141 -6.66 5.22 -7.67
N THR A 142 -6.13 6.34 -8.10
CA THR A 142 -6.18 6.82 -9.50
C THR A 142 -4.84 7.38 -9.93
N THR A 143 -4.68 7.63 -11.23
CA THR A 143 -3.46 8.20 -11.80
C THR A 143 -3.66 9.62 -12.26
N GLY A 144 -2.74 10.51 -11.87
CA GLY A 144 -2.82 11.93 -12.24
C GLY A 144 -3.99 12.65 -11.56
N PHE A 145 -4.18 12.35 -10.27
CA PHE A 145 -5.25 12.90 -9.45
C PHE A 145 -5.13 14.42 -9.25
N SER A 146 -6.28 15.11 -9.29
CA SER A 146 -6.46 16.50 -8.90
C SER A 146 -7.60 16.57 -7.87
N PRO A 147 -7.46 17.29 -6.75
CA PRO A 147 -8.53 17.44 -5.78
C PRO A 147 -9.67 18.34 -6.27
N GLU A 148 -9.51 18.99 -7.42
CA GLU A 148 -10.52 19.88 -8.02
C GLU A 148 -11.54 19.13 -8.87
N GLY A 149 -12.79 19.58 -8.78
CA GLY A 149 -13.89 19.10 -9.62
C GLY A 149 -14.46 17.76 -9.16
N ASN A 150 -15.17 17.13 -10.09
CA ASN A 150 -15.87 15.87 -9.91
C ASN A 150 -15.68 15.04 -11.17
N GLN A 151 -15.04 13.87 -11.07
CA GLN A 151 -14.81 13.01 -12.23
C GLN A 151 -16.13 12.67 -12.92
N ASP A 152 -16.14 12.78 -14.26
CA ASP A 152 -17.31 12.54 -15.12
C ASP A 152 -18.55 13.39 -14.76
N GLY A 153 -18.38 14.46 -13.98
CA GLY A 153 -19.47 15.32 -13.52
C GLY A 153 -20.33 14.70 -12.39
N LEU A 154 -19.85 13.63 -11.75
CA LEU A 154 -20.58 12.91 -10.71
C LEU A 154 -20.36 13.55 -9.33
N GLU A 155 -21.40 14.15 -8.75
CA GLU A 155 -21.31 14.92 -7.49
C GLU A 155 -20.67 14.16 -6.34
N GLY A 156 -20.92 12.84 -6.24
CA GLY A 156 -20.39 12.00 -5.19
C GLY A 156 -18.88 11.73 -5.27
N ILE A 157 -18.22 12.07 -6.38
CA ILE A 157 -16.77 11.89 -6.55
C ILE A 157 -16.04 13.20 -6.25
N HIS A 158 -15.16 13.21 -5.25
CA HIS A 158 -14.35 14.37 -4.92
C HIS A 158 -12.99 14.32 -5.65
N GLY A 159 -12.81 15.23 -6.60
CA GLY A 159 -11.62 15.33 -7.44
C GLY A 159 -11.79 14.70 -8.82
N THR A 160 -10.73 14.79 -9.62
CA THR A 160 -10.63 14.27 -11.00
C THR A 160 -9.32 13.52 -11.18
N TRP A 161 -9.21 12.72 -12.24
CA TRP A 161 -7.99 11.99 -12.58
C TRP A 161 -7.85 11.80 -14.09
N GLN A 162 -6.66 11.39 -14.52
CA GLN A 162 -6.39 11.08 -15.93
C GLN A 162 -6.75 9.63 -16.26
N PHE A 163 -6.44 8.68 -15.36
CA PHE A 163 -6.76 7.27 -15.54
C PHE A 163 -7.21 6.59 -14.25
N GLU A 164 -8.11 5.63 -14.39
CA GLU A 164 -8.55 4.75 -13.31
C GLU A 164 -7.43 3.82 -12.86
N GLY A 165 -7.37 3.57 -11.55
CA GLY A 165 -6.35 2.71 -10.95
C GLY A 165 -4.98 3.38 -10.88
N ILE A 166 -4.04 2.67 -10.25
CA ILE A 166 -2.64 3.08 -10.20
C ILE A 166 -1.95 2.53 -11.45
N GLN A 167 -1.64 3.42 -12.39
CA GLN A 167 -1.03 3.15 -13.68
C GLN A 167 0.47 3.52 -13.66
N CYS A 168 1.18 3.26 -14.76
CA CYS A 168 2.62 3.50 -14.85
C CYS A 168 3.00 4.93 -14.44
N GLU A 169 2.21 5.91 -14.89
CA GLU A 169 2.49 7.35 -14.75
C GLU A 169 2.19 7.90 -13.35
N GLU A 170 1.58 7.12 -12.47
CA GLU A 170 1.43 7.54 -11.07
C GLU A 170 2.77 7.47 -10.32
N CYS A 171 3.58 6.44 -10.64
CA CYS A 171 4.93 6.31 -10.08
C CYS A 171 6.00 6.98 -10.94
N HIS A 172 5.80 6.99 -12.26
CA HIS A 172 6.79 7.47 -13.24
C HIS A 172 6.54 8.89 -13.74
N GLY A 173 5.46 9.54 -13.30
CA GLY A 173 5.01 10.83 -13.81
C GLY A 173 4.44 10.74 -15.23
N ALA A 174 3.94 11.85 -15.74
CA ALA A 174 3.38 11.97 -17.08
C ALA A 174 4.43 11.61 -18.17
N GLY A 175 4.07 10.67 -19.05
CA GLY A 175 4.98 10.06 -20.01
C GLY A 175 5.01 10.68 -21.40
N GLY A 176 4.26 11.76 -21.67
CA GLY A 176 4.15 12.36 -23.00
C GLY A 176 5.49 12.72 -23.64
N ASP A 177 6.37 13.42 -22.91
CA ASP A 177 7.72 13.74 -23.39
C ASP A 177 8.57 12.48 -23.57
N HIS A 178 8.41 11.50 -22.68
CA HIS A 178 9.17 10.26 -22.69
C HIS A 178 8.85 9.40 -23.92
N ILE A 179 7.59 9.29 -24.32
CA ILE A 179 7.22 8.51 -25.51
C ILE A 179 7.75 9.15 -26.79
N ASN A 180 7.74 10.49 -26.85
CA ASN A 180 8.24 11.23 -28.02
C ASN A 180 9.77 11.24 -28.11
N ALA A 181 10.47 11.25 -26.97
CA ALA A 181 11.93 11.25 -26.90
C ALA A 181 12.43 10.46 -25.68
N PRO A 182 12.52 9.12 -25.75
CA PRO A 182 12.84 8.28 -24.58
C PRO A 182 14.17 8.65 -23.92
N SER A 183 14.10 9.00 -22.64
CA SER A 183 15.26 9.33 -21.80
C SER A 183 14.96 9.05 -20.33
N SER A 184 15.98 8.78 -19.52
CA SER A 184 15.80 8.73 -18.06
C SER A 184 15.62 10.12 -17.43
N ALA A 185 15.87 11.20 -18.19
CA ALA A 185 15.77 12.57 -17.71
C ALA A 185 14.35 13.16 -17.83
N ASN A 186 13.46 12.52 -18.58
CA ASN A 186 12.08 12.98 -18.80
C ASN A 186 11.04 11.95 -18.33
N ILE A 187 11.44 11.10 -17.38
CA ILE A 187 10.56 10.16 -16.69
C ILE A 187 11.06 10.06 -15.24
N ILE A 188 10.15 9.91 -14.29
CA ILE A 188 10.51 9.79 -12.87
C ILE A 188 10.99 8.37 -12.59
N LEU A 189 12.14 8.26 -11.94
CA LEU A 189 12.66 7.01 -11.38
C LEU A 189 12.99 7.27 -9.91
N ASP A 190 11.99 7.12 -9.05
CA ASP A 190 12.11 7.27 -7.60
C ASP A 190 12.04 5.88 -6.95
N ASP A 191 13.16 5.43 -6.40
CA ASP A 191 13.27 4.17 -5.67
C ASP A 191 13.15 4.34 -4.16
N SER A 192 12.83 5.54 -3.66
CA SER A 192 12.65 5.78 -2.23
C SER A 192 11.42 5.04 -1.69
N ALA A 193 11.46 4.67 -0.41
CA ALA A 193 10.27 4.15 0.26
C ALA A 193 9.12 5.18 0.29
N ALA A 194 9.45 6.48 0.23
CA ALA A 194 8.49 7.58 0.23
C ALA A 194 7.62 7.60 -1.04
N ALA A 195 8.16 7.18 -2.20
CA ALA A 195 7.38 7.03 -3.43
C ALA A 195 6.21 6.06 -3.24
N CYS A 196 6.45 4.91 -2.60
CA CYS A 196 5.39 3.96 -2.24
C CYS A 196 4.51 4.51 -1.10
N GLY A 197 5.14 5.24 -0.17
CA GLY A 197 4.51 5.92 0.95
C GLY A 197 3.55 7.05 0.55
N ALA A 198 3.50 7.48 -0.71
CA ALA A 198 2.46 8.39 -1.19
C ALA A 198 1.04 7.81 -1.02
N CYS A 199 0.91 6.48 -1.14
CA CYS A 199 -0.36 5.77 -1.00
C CYS A 199 -0.38 4.79 0.18
N HIS A 200 0.73 4.11 0.45
CA HIS A 200 0.84 3.10 1.51
C HIS A 200 1.10 3.72 2.89
N VAL A 201 0.39 4.81 3.19
CA VAL A 201 0.50 5.56 4.44
C VAL A 201 -0.88 5.95 4.99
N ARG A 202 -0.92 6.19 6.31
CA ARG A 202 -1.98 6.98 6.93
C ARG A 202 -1.41 7.86 8.03
N GLY A 203 -1.92 9.09 8.10
CA GLY A 203 -1.52 10.01 9.16
C GLY A 203 -0.05 10.39 9.05
N ASP A 204 0.59 10.71 10.17
CA ASP A 204 2.03 11.01 10.20
C ASP A 204 2.87 9.71 10.27
N PRO A 205 3.60 9.35 9.19
CA PRO A 205 4.33 8.08 9.14
C PRO A 205 5.50 7.97 10.12
N PHE A 206 5.95 9.07 10.70
CA PHE A 206 7.09 9.08 11.63
C PHE A 206 6.68 8.94 13.09
N THR A 207 5.41 9.12 13.42
CA THR A 207 4.94 9.19 14.81
C THR A 207 3.82 8.21 15.13
N GLU A 208 3.09 7.72 14.13
CA GLU A 208 1.97 6.81 14.34
C GLU A 208 1.92 5.66 13.34
N ILE A 209 1.40 4.51 13.81
CA ILE A 209 1.02 3.37 12.96
C ILE A 209 -0.47 3.12 13.20
N PRO A 210 -1.37 3.74 12.42
CA PRO A 210 -2.80 3.69 12.70
C PRO A 210 -3.39 2.28 12.77
N ALA A 211 -4.16 2.03 13.83
CA ALA A 211 -4.82 0.78 14.12
C ALA A 211 -6.33 0.99 14.36
N LYS A 212 -7.12 -0.08 14.18
CA LYS A 212 -8.54 -0.11 14.58
C LYS A 212 -9.01 -1.53 14.78
N GLY A 213 -9.79 -1.76 15.84
CA GLY A 213 -10.38 -3.08 16.11
C GLY A 213 -9.34 -4.15 16.45
N GLY A 214 -8.19 -3.74 17.00
CA GLY A 214 -7.10 -4.64 17.35
C GLY A 214 -6.24 -5.11 16.18
N TYR A 215 -6.25 -4.42 15.05
CA TYR A 215 -5.36 -4.67 13.92
C TYR A 215 -4.74 -3.35 13.45
N VAL A 216 -3.53 -3.42 12.89
CA VAL A 216 -3.04 -2.34 12.03
C VAL A 216 -4.04 -2.21 10.87
N LYS A 217 -4.27 -0.99 10.41
CA LYS A 217 -5.10 -0.78 9.22
C LYS A 217 -4.36 -1.32 7.97
N HIS A 218 -4.93 -1.18 6.78
CA HIS A 218 -4.54 -1.96 5.60
C HIS A 218 -3.49 -1.38 4.67
N HIS A 219 -3.11 -0.15 4.86
CA HIS A 219 -2.20 0.58 4.00
C HIS A 219 -1.19 1.40 4.81
N GLU A 220 -0.75 0.84 5.94
CA GLU A 220 0.19 1.46 6.88
C GLU A 220 1.58 0.81 6.74
N GLN A 221 1.86 0.13 5.62
CA GLN A 221 3.14 -0.55 5.43
C GLN A 221 4.31 0.43 5.45
N TYR A 222 4.13 1.68 4.96
CA TYR A 222 5.16 2.70 5.06
C TYR A 222 5.39 3.13 6.52
N ASN A 223 4.32 3.36 7.29
CA ASN A 223 4.41 3.66 8.73
C ASN A 223 5.17 2.53 9.49
N GLU A 224 4.77 1.27 9.26
CA GLU A 224 5.43 0.11 9.86
C GLU A 224 6.90 0.01 9.44
N PHE A 225 7.19 0.22 8.16
CA PHE A 225 8.53 0.09 7.60
C PHE A 225 9.49 1.13 8.17
N LEU A 226 9.04 2.39 8.34
CA LEU A 226 9.83 3.44 8.99
C LEU A 226 10.07 3.19 10.49
N ALA A 227 9.15 2.50 11.16
CA ALA A 227 9.34 2.07 12.56
C ALA A 227 10.24 0.82 12.69
N SER A 228 10.56 0.17 11.58
CA SER A 228 11.28 -1.11 11.56
C SER A 228 12.80 -0.95 11.49
N PRO A 229 13.56 -2.03 11.76
CA PRO A 229 15.01 -2.05 11.52
C PRO A 229 15.42 -1.85 10.05
N HIS A 230 14.47 -1.89 9.10
CA HIS A 230 14.72 -1.73 7.67
C HIS A 230 14.36 -0.33 7.14
N ALA A 231 14.10 0.65 8.02
CA ALA A 231 13.68 2.00 7.64
C ALA A 231 14.60 2.72 6.63
N ASP A 232 15.88 2.36 6.61
CA ASP A 232 16.88 2.93 5.69
C ASP A 232 16.90 2.26 4.29
N LEU A 233 16.14 1.18 4.09
CA LEU A 233 16.00 0.51 2.80
C LEU A 233 14.87 1.12 1.96
N SER A 234 14.75 0.71 0.70
CA SER A 234 13.56 1.00 -0.09
C SER A 234 12.59 -0.17 -0.08
N CYS A 235 11.32 0.10 -0.41
CA CYS A 235 10.37 -0.97 -0.72
C CYS A 235 10.87 -1.81 -1.92
N GLY A 236 11.50 -1.14 -2.90
CA GLY A 236 12.10 -1.74 -4.10
C GLY A 236 13.26 -2.71 -3.82
N SER A 237 13.89 -2.61 -2.64
CA SER A 237 14.92 -3.57 -2.20
C SER A 237 14.37 -4.99 -2.06
N CYS A 238 13.06 -5.14 -1.81
CA CYS A 238 12.39 -6.43 -1.67
C CYS A 238 11.33 -6.67 -2.74
N HIS A 239 10.65 -5.62 -3.23
CA HIS A 239 9.50 -5.72 -4.12
C HIS A 239 9.79 -5.20 -5.53
N ASP A 240 9.42 -5.97 -6.54
CA ASP A 240 9.20 -5.48 -7.89
C ASP A 240 7.80 -4.89 -7.99
N ALA A 241 7.71 -3.56 -8.08
CA ALA A 241 6.46 -2.81 -8.18
C ALA A 241 5.64 -3.13 -9.44
N HIS A 242 6.24 -3.74 -10.46
CA HIS A 242 5.52 -4.16 -11.66
C HIS A 242 4.88 -5.52 -11.48
N LYS A 243 5.23 -6.33 -10.47
CA LYS A 243 4.71 -7.69 -10.34
C LYS A 243 3.57 -7.73 -9.32
N LYS A 244 2.63 -8.66 -9.54
CA LYS A 244 1.63 -8.98 -8.52
C LYS A 244 2.28 -9.51 -7.24
N SER A 245 1.62 -9.27 -6.10
CA SER A 245 2.20 -9.42 -4.77
C SER A 245 2.80 -10.82 -4.53
N GLU A 246 2.20 -11.88 -5.06
CA GLU A 246 2.65 -13.27 -4.90
C GLU A 246 4.03 -13.53 -5.54
N PHE A 247 4.40 -12.74 -6.54
CA PHE A 247 5.63 -12.90 -7.32
C PHE A 247 6.52 -11.65 -7.30
N SER A 248 6.19 -10.67 -6.46
CA SER A 248 6.92 -9.41 -6.39
C SER A 248 8.24 -9.50 -5.62
N ILE A 249 8.50 -10.56 -4.85
CA ILE A 249 9.70 -10.62 -4.02
C ILE A 249 10.94 -10.91 -4.85
N THR A 250 11.85 -9.93 -4.94
CA THR A 250 13.11 -10.00 -5.69
C THR A 250 14.30 -10.40 -4.81
N THR A 251 14.24 -10.06 -3.52
CA THR A 251 15.30 -10.35 -2.53
C THR A 251 14.71 -11.12 -1.36
N GLN A 252 15.31 -12.27 -1.03
CA GLN A 252 14.92 -13.08 0.12
C GLN A 252 15.62 -12.61 1.38
N CYS A 253 15.02 -12.86 2.55
CA CYS A 253 15.60 -12.44 3.83
C CYS A 253 17.05 -12.94 4.02
N VAL A 254 17.33 -14.17 3.58
CA VAL A 254 18.65 -14.81 3.73
C VAL A 254 19.73 -14.24 2.83
N ASP A 255 19.36 -13.44 1.82
CA ASP A 255 20.31 -12.79 0.91
C ASP A 255 21.09 -11.67 1.63
N CYS A 256 20.53 -11.10 2.70
CA CYS A 256 21.22 -10.14 3.58
C CYS A 256 21.47 -10.71 4.99
N HIS A 257 20.58 -11.58 5.48
CA HIS A 257 20.71 -12.24 6.79
C HIS A 257 21.42 -13.59 6.66
N GLU A 258 22.61 -13.60 6.05
CA GLU A 258 23.36 -14.82 5.68
C GLU A 258 23.62 -15.77 6.87
N GLY A 259 23.74 -15.23 8.08
CA GLY A 259 23.88 -16.01 9.32
C GLY A 259 22.71 -16.96 9.61
N TYR A 260 21.58 -16.77 8.92
CA TYR A 260 20.35 -17.56 9.05
C TYR A 260 19.99 -18.32 7.77
N ALA A 261 20.90 -18.41 6.79
CA ALA A 261 20.66 -19.13 5.53
C ALA A 261 20.28 -20.61 5.74
N ASP A 262 20.82 -21.24 6.79
CA ASP A 262 20.37 -22.56 7.22
C ASP A 262 19.14 -22.40 8.15
N VAL A 263 17.95 -22.42 7.54
CA VAL A 263 16.67 -22.31 8.24
C VAL A 263 16.53 -23.33 9.38
N LYS A 264 17.10 -24.55 9.24
CA LYS A 264 17.09 -25.54 10.34
C LYS A 264 17.90 -25.06 11.54
N LYS A 265 19.02 -24.38 11.31
CA LYS A 265 19.82 -23.75 12.38
C LYS A 265 19.12 -22.52 12.94
N ALA A 266 18.54 -21.67 12.10
CA ALA A 266 17.78 -20.50 12.52
C ALA A 266 16.58 -20.88 13.42
N PHE A 267 15.90 -21.98 13.09
CA PHE A 267 14.71 -22.48 13.81
C PHE A 267 15.04 -23.46 14.95
N LYS A 268 16.32 -23.62 15.33
CA LYS A 268 16.76 -24.59 16.35
C LYS A 268 16.01 -24.44 17.70
N GLY A 269 15.48 -23.25 18.00
CA GLY A 269 14.63 -22.99 19.17
C GLY A 269 13.12 -23.27 19.00
N LEU A 270 12.59 -23.29 17.78
CA LEU A 270 11.15 -23.52 17.49
C LEU A 270 10.78 -25.01 17.44
N GLY A 271 11.75 -25.87 17.11
CA GLY A 271 11.56 -27.31 17.02
C GLY A 271 11.29 -27.80 15.59
N LYS A 272 11.56 -29.09 15.35
CA LYS A 272 11.56 -29.70 14.00
C LYS A 272 10.23 -29.55 13.26
N LYS A 273 9.09 -29.55 13.98
CA LYS A 273 7.74 -29.50 13.39
C LYS A 273 7.50 -28.21 12.61
N HIS A 274 8.05 -27.08 13.04
CA HIS A 274 7.90 -25.80 12.33
C HIS A 274 8.66 -25.81 10.99
N VAL A 275 9.85 -26.41 10.98
CA VAL A 275 10.64 -26.57 9.75
C VAL A 275 9.99 -27.59 8.81
N ASP A 276 9.50 -28.71 9.35
CA ASP A 276 8.83 -29.75 8.56
C ASP A 276 7.53 -29.24 7.91
N PHE A 277 6.84 -28.30 8.56
CA PHE A 277 5.66 -27.63 7.99
C PHE A 277 6.03 -26.64 6.87
N GLY A 278 7.31 -26.31 6.70
CA GLY A 278 7.80 -25.40 5.66
C GLY A 278 7.65 -23.92 6.01
N LEU A 279 7.62 -23.56 7.30
CA LEU A 279 7.56 -22.16 7.71
C LEU A 279 8.85 -21.41 7.32
N GLY A 280 8.67 -20.19 6.83
CA GLY A 280 9.75 -19.27 6.49
C GLY A 280 9.86 -18.08 7.44
N CYS A 281 10.87 -17.23 7.23
CA CYS A 281 11.13 -16.04 8.04
C CYS A 281 9.88 -15.15 8.17
N LYS A 282 9.19 -14.90 7.05
CA LYS A 282 8.00 -14.04 6.99
C LYS A 282 6.83 -14.55 7.85
N ASP A 283 6.75 -15.85 8.11
CA ASP A 283 5.62 -16.39 8.89
C ASP A 283 5.69 -16.01 10.37
N CYS A 284 6.86 -15.62 10.85
CA CYS A 284 7.04 -15.10 12.21
C CYS A 284 7.35 -13.60 12.23
N HIS A 285 8.20 -13.13 11.31
CA HIS A 285 8.66 -11.73 11.28
C HIS A 285 7.74 -10.80 10.48
N MET A 286 6.78 -11.34 9.71
CA MET A 286 5.78 -10.56 8.99
C MET A 286 4.40 -11.22 9.15
N PRO A 287 3.91 -11.38 10.41
CA PRO A 287 2.63 -12.01 10.66
C PRO A 287 1.50 -11.13 10.10
N TYR A 288 0.32 -11.71 9.95
CA TYR A 288 -0.86 -10.99 9.47
C TYR A 288 -1.46 -10.11 10.59
N MET A 289 -0.76 -9.02 10.95
CA MET A 289 -1.19 -8.08 11.99
C MET A 289 -2.04 -6.93 11.45
N GLY A 290 -2.05 -6.73 10.13
CA GLY A 290 -2.89 -5.77 9.44
C GLY A 290 -4.20 -6.37 8.94
N LYS A 291 -5.26 -5.54 8.85
CA LYS A 291 -6.57 -5.93 8.32
C LYS A 291 -7.07 -4.97 7.24
N SER A 292 -7.28 -5.51 6.05
CA SER A 292 -7.95 -4.89 4.90
C SER A 292 -9.42 -5.27 4.81
N ALA A 293 -9.71 -6.56 4.72
CA ALA A 293 -11.06 -7.08 4.52
C ALA A 293 -11.43 -8.03 5.66
N VAL A 294 -10.61 -9.05 5.87
CA VAL A 294 -10.93 -10.21 6.72
C VAL A 294 -9.99 -10.29 7.91
N ALA A 295 -10.56 -10.60 9.07
CA ALA A 295 -9.83 -11.15 10.21
C ALA A 295 -10.18 -12.63 10.33
N PHE A 296 -9.26 -13.52 10.00
CA PHE A 296 -9.47 -14.96 10.07
C PHE A 296 -9.58 -15.45 11.52
N ASN A 297 -8.85 -14.80 12.43
CA ASN A 297 -9.00 -14.96 13.87
C ASN A 297 -8.42 -13.74 14.58
N LYS A 298 -8.53 -13.70 15.93
CA LYS A 298 -8.08 -12.58 16.79
C LYS A 298 -6.63 -12.10 16.55
N TYR A 299 -5.74 -12.97 16.07
CA TYR A 299 -4.32 -12.68 15.87
C TYR A 299 -3.90 -12.91 14.40
N GLN A 300 -4.85 -12.87 13.47
CA GLN A 300 -4.60 -13.09 12.05
C GLN A 300 -5.60 -12.31 11.19
N GLY A 301 -5.15 -11.16 10.69
CA GLY A 301 -5.78 -10.42 9.61
C GLY A 301 -5.43 -11.00 8.23
N ASP A 302 -5.43 -10.15 7.21
CA ASP A 302 -5.16 -10.50 5.82
C ASP A 302 -4.01 -9.68 5.19
N VAL A 303 -3.42 -8.75 5.94
CA VAL A 303 -2.24 -7.97 5.53
C VAL A 303 -1.05 -8.30 6.43
N ARG A 304 0.10 -8.62 5.81
CA ARG A 304 1.36 -8.88 6.52
C ARG A 304 1.96 -7.58 7.05
N SER A 305 2.42 -7.63 8.29
CA SER A 305 3.15 -6.54 8.93
C SER A 305 4.53 -6.35 8.32
N HIS A 306 4.98 -5.10 8.27
CA HIS A 306 6.34 -4.71 7.87
C HIS A 306 7.18 -4.19 9.05
N LEU A 307 6.86 -4.60 10.28
CA LEU A 307 7.64 -4.25 11.48
C LEU A 307 8.92 -5.07 11.63
N PHE A 308 8.93 -6.32 11.15
CA PHE A 308 10.03 -7.30 11.20
C PHE A 308 10.53 -7.71 12.59
N ASP A 309 10.66 -6.77 13.52
CA ASP A 309 11.18 -7.00 14.86
C ASP A 309 10.15 -7.64 15.77
N ILE A 310 10.60 -8.64 16.53
CA ILE A 310 9.77 -9.41 17.45
C ILE A 310 10.25 -9.13 18.87
N SER A 311 9.44 -8.40 19.63
CA SER A 311 9.75 -8.08 21.01
C SER A 311 9.70 -9.32 21.90
N THR A 312 10.77 -9.48 22.69
CA THR A 312 10.86 -10.50 23.75
C THR A 312 10.58 -9.94 25.15
N ASP A 313 10.30 -8.64 25.25
CA ASP A 313 9.80 -8.06 26.49
C ASP A 313 8.35 -8.54 26.70
N LYS A 314 8.05 -8.91 27.94
CA LYS A 314 6.71 -9.35 28.33
C LYS A 314 5.77 -8.17 28.54
N ASN A 315 6.29 -6.95 28.70
CA ASN A 315 5.53 -5.73 28.99
C ASN A 315 5.19 -4.95 27.73
N ASP A 316 5.83 -5.27 26.60
CA ASP A 316 5.50 -4.64 25.33
C ASP A 316 4.10 -5.05 24.91
N GLU A 317 3.31 -4.05 24.55
CA GLU A 317 1.98 -4.23 24.01
C GLU A 317 1.99 -3.88 22.52
N PRO A 318 1.28 -4.64 21.68
CA PRO A 318 1.32 -4.44 20.23
C PRO A 318 0.57 -3.19 19.77
N PHE A 319 -0.30 -2.64 20.64
CA PHE A 319 -1.09 -1.45 20.38
C PHE A 319 -1.10 -0.54 21.61
N THR A 320 -1.38 0.74 21.39
CA THR A 320 -1.66 1.72 22.44
C THR A 320 -2.86 1.30 23.27
N GLU A 321 -3.00 1.84 24.49
CA GLU A 321 -4.07 1.47 25.42
C GLU A 321 -5.48 1.72 24.85
N ASP A 322 -5.63 2.78 24.06
CA ASP A 322 -6.86 3.12 23.34
C ASP A 322 -7.06 2.31 22.04
N GLY A 323 -6.05 1.54 21.62
CA GLY A 323 -6.04 0.73 20.41
C GLY A 323 -6.02 1.54 19.11
N SER A 324 -5.71 2.83 19.17
CA SER A 324 -5.70 3.73 18.01
C SER A 324 -4.45 3.58 17.15
N SER A 325 -3.33 3.09 17.73
CA SER A 325 -2.07 2.89 17.03
C SER A 325 -1.37 1.60 17.44
N ALA A 326 -0.58 1.02 16.53
CA ALA A 326 0.41 0.01 16.87
C ALA A 326 1.69 0.66 17.43
N THR A 327 2.40 -0.07 18.28
CA THR A 327 3.57 0.44 19.03
C THR A 327 4.91 0.28 18.29
N GLY A 328 4.90 -0.33 17.10
CA GLY A 328 6.11 -0.56 16.31
C GLY A 328 6.83 -1.88 16.58
N VAL A 329 6.24 -2.80 17.36
CA VAL A 329 6.84 -4.12 17.64
C VAL A 329 5.86 -5.26 17.46
N LEU A 330 6.35 -6.42 17.01
CA LEU A 330 5.57 -7.66 16.99
C LEU A 330 5.66 -8.36 18.35
N THR A 331 4.52 -8.65 18.96
CA THR A 331 4.48 -9.40 20.22
C THR A 331 4.25 -10.90 19.99
N GLY A 332 4.66 -11.72 20.96
CA GLY A 332 4.62 -13.18 20.82
C GLY A 332 3.24 -13.76 20.46
N GLU A 333 2.16 -13.14 20.91
CA GLU A 333 0.80 -13.54 20.54
C GLU A 333 0.49 -13.35 19.05
N TRP A 334 0.93 -12.26 18.43
CA TRP A 334 0.76 -12.03 16.98
C TRP A 334 1.61 -12.97 16.14
N VAL A 335 2.78 -13.35 16.65
CA VAL A 335 3.69 -14.29 15.99
C VAL A 335 3.18 -15.73 16.08
N CYS A 336 2.54 -16.12 17.19
CA CYS A 336 2.22 -17.52 17.47
C CYS A 336 0.73 -17.85 17.31
N LEU A 337 -0.18 -17.02 17.82
CA LEU A 337 -1.58 -17.41 18.05
C LEU A 337 -2.47 -17.30 16.81
N GLY A 338 -1.94 -16.78 15.70
CA GLY A 338 -2.57 -16.90 14.38
C GLY A 338 -2.64 -18.37 13.93
N CYS A 339 -1.55 -19.14 14.09
CA CYS A 339 -1.51 -20.56 13.70
C CYS A 339 -1.82 -21.53 14.86
N HIS A 340 -1.44 -21.18 16.10
CA HIS A 340 -1.56 -22.08 17.26
C HIS A 340 -2.96 -22.07 17.88
N GLU A 341 -3.98 -22.30 17.05
CA GLU A 341 -5.40 -22.23 17.44
C GLU A 341 -5.77 -23.24 18.54
N ASN A 342 -5.17 -24.42 18.50
CA ASN A 342 -5.38 -25.44 19.53
C ASN A 342 -4.98 -24.94 20.92
N PHE A 343 -3.93 -24.10 21.02
CA PHE A 343 -3.54 -23.49 22.28
C PHE A 343 -4.51 -22.37 22.68
N ARG A 344 -4.98 -21.57 21.72
CA ARG A 344 -6.03 -20.57 21.94
C ARG A 344 -7.31 -21.21 22.49
N ASN A 345 -7.76 -22.30 21.88
CA ASN A 345 -8.95 -23.06 22.27
C ASN A 345 -8.76 -23.74 23.64
N LYS A 346 -7.60 -24.36 23.87
CA LYS A 346 -7.26 -24.98 25.17
C LYS A 346 -7.33 -23.99 26.33
N PHE A 347 -6.95 -22.73 26.11
CA PHE A 347 -6.94 -21.71 27.14
C PHE A 347 -8.21 -20.86 27.20
N ALA A 348 -9.17 -21.00 26.28
CA ALA A 348 -10.34 -20.12 26.15
C ALA A 348 -11.08 -19.86 27.47
N ALA A 349 -11.48 -20.90 28.20
CA ALA A 349 -12.17 -20.74 29.49
C ALA A 349 -11.29 -20.08 30.58
N ALA A 350 -9.99 -20.31 30.53
CA ALA A 350 -9.05 -19.70 31.47
C ALA A 350 -8.74 -18.24 31.11
N ASP A 351 -8.73 -17.92 29.81
CA ASP A 351 -8.56 -16.58 29.27
C ASP A 351 -9.77 -15.70 29.62
N LEU A 352 -11.00 -16.21 29.49
CA LEU A 352 -12.21 -15.50 29.96
C LEU A 352 -12.13 -15.16 31.46
N LYS A 353 -11.68 -16.11 32.29
CA LYS A 353 -11.48 -15.88 33.73
C LYS A 353 -10.35 -14.90 34.03
N ALA A 354 -9.32 -14.85 33.20
CA ALA A 354 -8.21 -13.91 33.35
C ALA A 354 -8.63 -12.50 32.95
N LEU A 355 -9.32 -12.36 31.82
CA LEU A 355 -9.88 -11.11 31.32
C LEU A 355 -10.82 -10.46 32.33
N ALA A 356 -11.75 -11.24 32.92
CA ALA A 356 -12.66 -10.77 33.96
C ALA A 356 -11.95 -10.27 35.25
N LYS A 357 -10.65 -10.56 35.41
CA LYS A 357 -9.84 -10.16 36.55
C LYS A 357 -8.74 -9.16 36.18
N GLY A 358 -8.75 -8.62 34.95
CA GLY A 358 -7.69 -7.75 34.45
C GLY A 358 -6.31 -8.41 34.43
N LYS A 359 -6.25 -9.76 34.31
CA LYS A 359 -4.99 -10.51 34.30
C LYS A 359 -4.59 -10.86 32.87
N PRO A 360 -3.28 -10.98 32.58
CA PRO A 360 -2.80 -11.44 31.28
C PRO A 360 -3.45 -12.77 30.87
N LEU A 361 -3.86 -12.87 29.61
CA LEU A 361 -4.42 -14.09 29.05
C LEU A 361 -3.38 -15.21 29.12
N LYS A 362 -3.82 -16.44 29.44
CA LYS A 362 -2.92 -17.59 29.54
C LYS A 362 -2.37 -17.98 28.17
N SER A 363 -3.16 -17.84 27.11
CA SER A 363 -2.70 -18.04 25.73
C SER A 363 -1.57 -17.06 25.37
N VAL A 364 -1.74 -15.77 25.64
CA VAL A 364 -0.74 -14.72 25.45
C VAL A 364 0.51 -14.98 26.29
N THR A 365 0.33 -15.31 27.56
CA THR A 365 1.44 -15.63 28.48
C THR A 365 2.25 -16.83 27.96
N TRP A 366 1.58 -17.86 27.42
CA TRP A 366 2.23 -19.00 26.80
C TRP A 366 3.02 -18.59 25.56
N ALA A 367 2.43 -17.78 24.68
CA ALA A 367 3.07 -17.31 23.46
C ALA A 367 4.34 -16.50 23.76
N ARG A 368 4.22 -15.44 24.59
CA ARG A 368 5.36 -14.59 25.01
C ARG A 368 6.45 -15.41 25.72
N LYS A 369 6.08 -16.38 26.59
CA LYS A 369 7.06 -17.26 27.26
C LYS A 369 7.77 -18.21 26.28
N SER A 370 7.06 -18.70 25.27
CA SER A 370 7.64 -19.59 24.24
C SER A 370 8.62 -18.82 23.37
N LEU A 371 8.23 -17.61 22.93
CA LEU A 371 9.09 -16.68 22.20
C LEU A 371 10.40 -16.39 22.94
N LYS A 372 10.32 -16.06 24.23
CA LYS A 372 11.52 -15.79 25.06
C LYS A 372 12.44 -17.01 25.20
N LYS A 373 11.92 -18.24 25.14
CA LYS A 373 12.77 -19.44 25.15
C LYS A 373 13.53 -19.62 23.84
N ILE A 374 12.91 -19.27 22.72
CA ILE A 374 13.50 -19.33 21.38
C ILE A 374 14.65 -18.33 21.25
N HIS A 375 14.46 -17.11 21.76
CA HIS A 375 15.42 -16.01 21.66
C HIS A 375 16.47 -15.97 22.78
N LYS A 376 16.48 -16.96 23.69
CA LYS A 376 17.57 -17.04 24.68
C LYS A 376 18.87 -17.33 23.94
N PRO A 377 19.95 -16.56 24.18
CA PRO A 377 21.25 -16.92 23.66
C PRO A 377 21.57 -18.34 24.13
N ILE A 378 21.94 -19.20 23.18
CA ILE A 378 22.43 -20.54 23.49
C ILE A 378 23.66 -20.30 24.36
N LYS A 379 23.60 -20.68 25.65
CA LYS A 379 24.79 -20.67 26.50
C LYS A 379 25.83 -21.54 25.79
N LYS A 380 26.93 -20.92 25.38
CA LYS A 380 28.08 -21.63 24.81
C LYS A 380 28.64 -22.62 25.80
#